data_AF-A0A7W1QVX0-F1
#
_entry.id   AF-A0A7W1QVX0-F1
#
_cell.length_a   1.000
_cell.length_b   1.000
_cell.length_c   1.000
_cell.angle_alpha   90.00
_cell.angle_beta   90.00
_cell.angle_gamma   90.00
#
_symmetry.space_group_name_H-M   'P 1'
#
loop_
_entity.id
_entity.type
_entity.pdbx_description
1 polymer ?
#
loop_
_entity_poly.entity_id
_entity_poly.type
_entity_poly.pdbx_seq_one_letter_code
_entity_poly.pdbx_strand_id
1 'polypeptide(L)'
;TVAGALFVYLFTLTQNRWKIDDVLGVWPLHGICGAWGGIAAGIFGGEALGGIGGVAVGSQLAGTALGVAVALAGGAIVYGVLKATMGLRLDPEEEWQGTDLTIHKISATPDRDASW
;
A
#
# COMPACT_ATOMS: atom_id res chain seq x y z
N THR A 1 9.69 15.61 7.55
CA THR A 1 9.56 14.63 8.66
C THR A 1 10.20 13.31 8.23
N VAL A 2 10.57 12.43 9.17
CA VAL A 2 11.19 11.11 8.84
C VAL A 2 10.29 10.29 7.90
N ALA A 3 8.98 10.25 8.17
CA ALA A 3 8.00 9.59 7.31
C ALA A 3 8.00 10.12 5.87
N GLY A 4 8.05 11.44 5.68
CA GLY A 4 8.10 12.05 4.34
C GLY A 4 9.38 11.69 3.58
N ALA A 5 10.53 11.68 4.26
CA ALA A 5 11.80 11.25 3.65
C ALA A 5 11.77 9.76 3.27
N LEU A 6 11.24 8.89 4.15
CA LEU A 6 11.05 7.47 3.88
C LEU A 6 10.15 7.24 2.67
N PHE A 7 9.01 7.93 2.59
CA PHE A 7 8.08 7.81 1.46
C PHE A 7 8.77 8.16 0.14
N VAL A 8 9.36 9.35 0.04
CA VAL A 8 9.98 9.82 -1.22
C VAL A 8 11.08 8.86 -1.67
N TYR A 9 11.96 8.44 -0.74
CA TYR A 9 13.05 7.52 -1.06
C TYR A 9 12.53 6.15 -1.50
N LEU A 10 11.63 5.54 -0.73
CA LEU A 10 11.14 4.19 -1.01
C LEU A 10 10.20 4.14 -2.20
N PHE A 11 9.37 5.16 -2.41
CA PHE A 11 8.56 5.28 -3.63
C PHE A 11 9.46 5.28 -4.87
N THR A 12 10.47 6.15 -4.88
CA THR A 12 11.43 6.25 -5.99
C THR A 12 12.19 4.94 -6.17
N LEU A 13 12.65 4.30 -5.09
CA LEU A 13 13.37 3.03 -5.15
C LEU A 13 12.49 1.89 -5.71
N THR A 14 11.26 1.78 -5.20
CA THR A 14 10.29 0.74 -5.56
C THR A 14 9.94 0.82 -7.05
N GLN A 15 9.67 2.04 -7.53
CA GLN A 15 9.30 2.29 -8.92
C GLN A 15 10.50 2.19 -9.87
N ASN A 16 11.59 2.91 -9.58
CA ASN A 16 12.66 3.11 -10.56
C ASN A 16 13.66 1.95 -10.59
N ARG A 17 13.97 1.38 -9.43
CA ARG A 17 15.00 0.33 -9.29
C ARG A 17 14.38 -1.05 -9.25
N TRP A 18 13.38 -1.26 -8.41
CA TRP A 18 12.77 -2.59 -8.23
C TRP A 18 11.71 -2.92 -9.28
N LYS A 19 11.23 -1.92 -10.02
CA LYS A 19 10.21 -2.09 -11.06
C LYS A 19 8.95 -2.79 -10.54
N ILE A 20 8.59 -2.48 -9.30
CA ILE A 20 7.34 -2.94 -8.70
C ILE A 20 6.28 -1.90 -9.03
N ASP A 21 5.24 -2.34 -9.74
CA ASP A 21 4.12 -1.51 -10.17
C ASP A 21 3.12 -1.27 -9.04
N ASP A 22 3.53 -0.45 -8.06
CA ASP A 22 2.66 0.11 -7.02
C ASP A 22 2.20 1.51 -7.47
N VAL A 23 1.20 1.53 -8.35
CA VAL A 23 0.68 2.73 -9.05
C VAL A 23 0.44 3.94 -8.16
N LEU A 24 -0.02 3.72 -6.92
CA LEU A 24 -0.37 4.78 -5.98
C LEU A 24 0.67 4.96 -4.87
N GLY A 25 1.73 4.16 -4.85
CA GLY A 25 2.73 4.18 -3.78
C GLY A 25 2.18 3.77 -2.42
N VAL A 26 1.18 2.88 -2.40
CA VAL A 26 0.47 2.47 -1.17
C VAL A 26 1.41 1.76 -0.21
N TRP A 27 2.32 0.91 -0.71
CA TRP A 27 3.26 0.18 0.13
C TRP A 27 4.29 1.12 0.81
N PRO A 28 5.01 1.99 0.09
CA PRO A 28 5.90 2.98 0.70
C PRO A 28 5.19 3.94 1.65
N LEU A 29 3.97 4.39 1.32
CA LEU A 29 3.22 5.34 2.14
C LEU A 29 2.61 4.67 3.36
N HIS A 30 1.66 3.76 3.17
CA HIS A 30 0.90 3.19 4.28
C HIS A 30 1.65 2.08 5.00
N GLY A 31 2.33 1.20 4.25
CA GLY A 31 3.12 0.12 4.83
C GLY A 31 4.31 0.65 5.64
N ILE A 32 5.21 1.38 4.97
CA ILE A 32 6.47 1.79 5.60
C ILE A 32 6.29 3.01 6.52
N CYS A 33 5.61 4.08 6.09
CA CYS A 33 5.41 5.21 7.01
C CYS A 33 4.48 4.85 8.17
N GLY A 34 3.53 3.93 7.96
CA GLY A 34 2.69 3.39 9.04
C GLY A 34 3.51 2.59 10.06
N ALA A 35 4.38 1.69 9.60
CA ALA A 35 5.28 0.97 10.49
C ALA A 35 6.23 1.91 11.25
N TRP A 36 6.79 2.91 10.56
CA TRP A 36 7.56 3.98 11.22
C TRP A 36 6.72 4.72 12.26
N GLY A 37 5.46 5.03 11.97
CA GLY A 37 4.53 5.67 12.91
C GLY A 37 4.35 4.88 14.21
N GLY A 38 4.14 3.57 14.12
CA GLY A 38 4.05 2.69 15.29
C GLY A 38 5.33 2.69 16.13
N ILE A 39 6.49 2.56 15.47
CA ILE A 39 7.81 2.62 16.14
C ILE A 39 8.02 3.99 16.82
N ALA A 40 7.74 5.06 16.09
CA ALA A 40 7.88 6.44 16.57
C ALA A 40 6.95 6.72 17.76
N ALA A 41 5.73 6.18 17.78
CA ALA A 41 4.83 6.28 18.92
C ALA A 41 5.43 5.62 20.17
N GLY A 42 6.14 4.50 20.02
CA GLY A 42 6.86 3.86 21.12
C GLY A 42 8.00 4.73 21.66
N ILE A 43 8.80 5.31 20.77
CA ILE A 43 9.95 6.15 21.13
C ILE A 43 9.48 7.45 21.76
N PHE A 44 8.70 8.25 21.02
CA PHE A 44 8.33 9.60 21.43
C PHE A 44 7.11 9.65 22.36
N GLY A 45 6.41 8.54 22.56
CA GLY A 45 5.32 8.44 23.54
C GLY A 45 5.79 8.32 24.99
N GLY A 46 7.07 7.99 25.23
CA GLY A 46 7.64 7.88 26.56
C GLY A 46 7.83 9.24 27.25
N GLU A 47 7.58 9.29 28.56
CA GLU A 47 7.73 10.51 29.38
C GLU A 47 9.14 11.10 29.33
N ALA A 48 10.16 10.25 29.22
CA ALA A 48 11.56 10.66 29.10
C ALA A 48 11.84 11.55 27.87
N LEU A 49 11.00 11.48 26.84
CA LEU A 49 11.08 12.30 25.63
C LEU A 49 9.93 13.33 25.55
N GLY A 50 9.25 13.60 26.66
CA GLY A 50 8.15 14.56 26.74
C GLY A 50 6.79 14.03 26.26
N GLY A 51 6.66 12.71 26.08
CA GLY A 51 5.40 12.05 25.78
C GLY A 51 4.48 11.91 27.00
N ILE A 52 3.22 11.56 26.76
CA ILE A 52 2.19 11.41 27.81
C ILE A 52 2.36 10.17 28.70
N GLY A 53 3.33 9.30 28.41
CA GLY A 53 3.52 8.04 29.11
C GLY A 53 2.50 6.97 28.73
N GLY A 54 2.51 5.85 29.46
CA GLY A 54 1.58 4.72 29.21
C GLY A 54 1.85 3.90 27.94
N VAL A 55 2.93 4.21 27.20
CA VAL A 55 3.35 3.50 26.00
C VAL A 55 4.68 2.80 26.25
N ALA A 56 4.73 1.48 26.00
CA ALA A 56 5.99 0.74 26.03
C ALA A 56 6.54 0.59 24.60
N VAL A 57 7.81 0.91 24.40
CA VAL A 57 8.49 0.70 23.10
C VAL A 57 8.32 -0.74 22.63
N GLY A 58 8.51 -1.71 23.54
CA GLY A 58 8.36 -3.13 23.22
C GLY A 58 6.96 -3.51 22.72
N SER A 59 5.89 -2.93 23.27
CA SER A 59 4.52 -3.22 22.81
C SER A 59 4.24 -2.60 21.45
N GLN A 60 4.75 -1.41 21.16
CA GLN A 60 4.63 -0.79 19.84
C GLN A 60 5.42 -1.53 18.77
N LEU A 61 6.61 -2.02 19.09
CA LEU A 61 7.40 -2.89 18.19
C LEU A 61 6.67 -4.21 17.92
N ALA A 62 6.21 -4.89 18.97
CA ALA A 62 5.50 -6.16 18.82
C ALA A 62 4.17 -5.99 18.05
N GLY A 63 3.41 -4.94 18.36
CA GLY A 63 2.16 -4.62 17.66
C GLY A 63 2.38 -4.27 16.20
N THR A 64 3.41 -3.47 15.89
CA THR A 64 3.78 -3.14 14.50
C THR A 64 4.19 -4.39 13.74
N ALA A 65 5.06 -5.23 14.31
CA ALA A 65 5.50 -6.47 13.68
C ALA A 65 4.35 -7.45 13.46
N LEU A 66 3.45 -7.59 14.44
CA LEU A 66 2.25 -8.42 14.33
C LEU A 66 1.31 -7.88 13.23
N GLY A 67 1.08 -6.57 13.19
CA GLY A 67 0.27 -5.93 12.16
C GLY A 67 0.82 -6.19 10.75
N VAL A 68 2.13 -6.04 10.56
CA VAL A 68 2.82 -6.36 9.29
C VAL A 68 2.68 -7.84 8.96
N ALA A 69 2.89 -8.74 9.92
CA ALA A 69 2.77 -10.18 9.70
C ALA A 69 1.35 -10.59 9.29
N VAL A 70 0.33 -10.06 9.98
CA VAL A 70 -1.09 -10.32 9.66
C VAL A 70 -1.44 -9.75 8.28
N ALA A 71 -0.99 -8.54 7.94
CA ALA A 71 -1.24 -7.94 6.63
C ALA A 71 -0.61 -8.74 5.50
N LEU A 72 0.66 -9.16 5.64
CA LEU A 72 1.37 -9.96 4.64
C LEU A 72 0.77 -11.35 4.50
N ALA A 73 0.52 -12.05 5.61
CA ALA A 73 -0.05 -13.40 5.59
C ALA A 73 -1.49 -13.37 5.04
N GLY A 74 -2.33 -12.47 5.55
CA GLY A 74 -3.71 -12.31 5.10
C GLY A 74 -3.80 -11.92 3.63
N GLY A 75 -3.00 -10.94 3.20
CA GLY A 75 -2.93 -10.54 1.79
C GLY A 75 -2.46 -11.69 0.90
N ALA A 76 -1.38 -12.37 1.27
CA ALA A 76 -0.86 -13.50 0.49
C ALA A 76 -1.87 -14.66 0.38
N ILE A 77 -2.59 -14.97 1.46
CA ILE A 77 -3.63 -16.00 1.44
C ILE A 77 -4.80 -15.58 0.55
N VAL A 78 -5.37 -14.38 0.77
CA VAL A 78 -6.55 -13.92 0.03
C VAL A 78 -6.24 -13.79 -1.46
N TYR A 79 -5.20 -13.02 -1.82
CA TYR A 79 -4.83 -12.83 -3.22
C TYR A 79 -4.27 -14.10 -3.85
N GLY A 80 -3.58 -14.96 -3.08
CA GLY A 80 -3.11 -16.26 -3.54
C GLY A 80 -4.25 -17.19 -3.93
N VAL A 81 -5.30 -17.27 -3.11
CA VAL A 81 -6.51 -18.05 -3.40
C VAL A 81 -7.23 -17.49 -4.62
N LEU A 82 -7.48 -16.18 -4.67
CA LEU A 82 -8.15 -15.55 -5.82
C LEU A 82 -7.37 -15.78 -7.12
N LYS A 83 -6.04 -15.67 -7.08
CA LYS A 83 -5.19 -15.97 -8.24
C LYS A 83 -5.33 -17.41 -8.71
N ALA A 84 -5.45 -18.37 -7.79
CA ALA A 84 -5.55 -19.79 -8.11
C ALA A 84 -6.93 -20.20 -8.63
N THR A 85 -8.01 -19.48 -8.24
CA THR A 85 -9.39 -19.87 -8.56
C THR A 85 -10.00 -19.09 -9.73
N MET A 86 -9.72 -17.79 -9.83
CA MET A 86 -10.40 -16.90 -10.79
C MET A 86 -9.46 -15.99 -11.58
N GLY A 87 -8.20 -15.87 -11.17
CA GLY A 87 -7.27 -14.89 -11.74
C GLY A 87 -7.48 -13.48 -11.16
N LEU A 88 -6.45 -12.64 -11.27
CA LEU A 88 -6.45 -11.28 -10.67
C LEU A 88 -6.12 -10.17 -11.68
N ARG A 89 -5.58 -10.50 -12.85
CA ARG A 89 -5.16 -9.55 -13.86
C ARG A 89 -5.88 -9.83 -15.16
N LEU A 90 -6.13 -8.76 -15.90
CA LEU A 90 -6.64 -8.80 -17.26
C LEU A 90 -5.62 -9.42 -18.21
N ASP A 91 -6.11 -9.92 -19.34
CA ASP A 91 -5.23 -10.28 -20.45
C ASP A 91 -4.55 -9.02 -21.02
N PRO A 92 -3.35 -9.12 -21.63
CA PRO A 92 -2.59 -7.94 -22.07
C PRO A 92 -3.35 -7.03 -23.05
N GLU A 93 -4.18 -7.60 -23.93
CA GLU A 93 -5.00 -6.82 -24.86
C GLU A 93 -6.13 -6.09 -24.10
N GLU A 94 -6.74 -6.74 -23.11
CA GLU A 94 -7.79 -6.13 -22.30
C GLU A 94 -7.26 -5.02 -21.39
N GLU A 95 -6.04 -5.20 -20.86
CA GLU A 95 -5.34 -4.16 -20.10
C GLU A 95 -4.98 -2.97 -21.01
N TRP A 96 -4.55 -3.22 -22.24
CA TRP A 96 -4.26 -2.18 -23.24
C TRP A 96 -5.50 -1.36 -23.62
N GLN A 97 -6.65 -2.02 -23.84
CA GLN A 97 -7.92 -1.34 -24.17
C GLN A 97 -8.52 -0.60 -22.95
N GLY A 98 -8.17 -1.02 -21.73
CA GLY A 98 -8.63 -0.41 -20.48
C GLY A 98 -9.92 -1.02 -19.92
N THR A 99 -10.01 -1.09 -18.59
CA THR A 99 -11.10 -1.73 -17.82
C THR A 99 -12.48 -1.17 -18.15
N ASP A 100 -12.57 0.12 -18.45
CA ASP A 100 -13.83 0.80 -18.77
C ASP A 100 -14.48 0.19 -20.02
N LEU A 101 -13.68 -0.14 -21.03
CA LEU A 101 -14.16 -0.77 -22.27
C LEU A 101 -14.22 -2.30 -22.18
N THR A 102 -13.27 -2.94 -21.50
CA THR A 102 -13.16 -4.41 -21.51
C THR A 102 -14.07 -5.08 -20.50
N ILE A 103 -14.23 -4.50 -19.32
CA ILE A 103 -15.12 -5.00 -18.27
C ILE A 103 -16.46 -4.26 -18.28
N HIS A 104 -16.43 -2.92 -18.21
CA HIS A 104 -17.62 -2.12 -17.94
C HIS A 104 -18.43 -1.73 -19.18
N LYS A 105 -17.85 -1.85 -20.38
CA LYS A 105 -18.47 -1.51 -21.67
C LYS A 105 -18.96 -0.04 -21.75
N ILE A 106 -18.20 0.87 -21.15
CA ILE A 106 -18.48 2.33 -21.13
C ILE A 106 -17.25 3.14 -21.56
N SER A 107 -17.47 4.38 -22.01
CA SER A 107 -16.37 5.33 -22.22
C SER A 107 -15.99 6.03 -20.91
N ALA A 108 -14.68 6.27 -20.73
CA ALA A 108 -14.15 7.07 -19.63
C ALA A 108 -14.32 8.59 -19.86
N THR A 109 -14.52 9.00 -21.12
CA THR A 109 -14.64 10.40 -21.53
C THR A 109 -16.00 10.67 -22.19
N PRO A 110 -16.63 11.83 -21.92
CA PRO A 110 -17.97 12.16 -22.44
C PRO A 110 -18.02 12.25 -23.98
N ASP A 111 -16.93 12.69 -24.59
CA ASP A 111 -16.83 13.04 -26.01
C ASP A 111 -17.03 11.84 -26.93
N ARG A 112 -16.80 10.63 -26.42
CA ARG A 112 -16.93 9.38 -27.16
C ARG A 112 -18.36 8.84 -27.17
N ASP A 113 -19.18 9.24 -26.19
CA ASP A 113 -20.59 8.85 -26.05
C ASP A 113 -21.55 9.92 -26.62
N ALA A 114 -21.05 11.15 -26.80
CA ALA A 114 -21.80 12.26 -27.39
C ALA A 114 -21.71 12.25 -28.93
N SER A 115 -22.18 11.18 -29.57
CA SER A 115 -22.38 11.16 -31.03
C SER A 115 -23.82 11.54 -31.42
N TRP A 116 -24.28 12.70 -30.93
CA TRP A 116 -25.49 13.38 -31.40
C TRP A 116 -25.11 14.69 -32.10
#